data_AF-A0A8J2JFB3-F1
#
_entry.id   AF-A0A8J2JFB3-F1
#
_cell.length_a   1.000
_cell.length_b   1.000
_cell.length_c   1.000
_cell.angle_alpha   90.00
_cell.angle_beta   90.00
_cell.angle_gamma   90.00
#
_symmetry.space_group_name_H-M   'P 1'
#
loop_
_entity.id
_entity.type
_entity.pdbx_description
1 polymer ?
#
loop_
_entity_poly.entity_id
_entity_poly.type
_entity_poly.pdbx_seq_one_letter_code
_entity_poly.pdbx_strand_id
1 'polypeptide(L)'
;MSLRSVRRNLPYFRNELNALVGNLSLTVKSICVTVICSYLLSYYEPAVDALSVVPGHILPPSFRIWTIFSSPFLEIHLWEVCVDILTVGLCGKLIEPLWGAKEMLYFFCLVNLCVAIMSVSYYLFLYAVTFDPAMLFDLKIHGLAGYLAAVSVSVRQIMPDHVLLRTPLGKLTNRNVPLTVLTVSIIMWVVGLLEGAYCTMFASGIITSWIYLRFYQRHSNGTKGDMAENFTFTSFFPNVLQPPISVLANSIFQFFVKIGLCRKPVKRFADTSGPSSISISLPGSDPNDAERRRQKALKLLSERLGSSKDEAKRPLIRPESPESVRADLNKGISLHTSGMSLNSSSSANRSESVTPSRKILVFSSFSFSHVI
;
A
#
# COMPACT_ATOMS: atom_id res chain seq x y z
N MET A 1 -35.31 9.77 -17.35
CA MET A 1 -35.37 10.09 -15.91
C MET A 1 -35.89 11.53 -15.78
N SER A 2 -37.07 11.76 -15.18
CA SER A 2 -37.76 13.05 -15.26
C SER A 2 -37.05 14.15 -14.45
N LEU A 3 -36.81 15.32 -15.02
CA LEU A 3 -36.18 16.50 -14.37
C LEU A 3 -36.80 16.85 -13.00
N ARG A 4 -38.06 16.47 -12.76
CA ARG A 4 -38.74 16.65 -11.46
C ARG A 4 -38.19 15.74 -10.34
N SER A 5 -37.75 14.52 -10.65
CA SER A 5 -37.15 13.62 -9.65
C SER A 5 -35.75 14.07 -9.24
N VAL A 6 -34.98 14.61 -10.19
CA VAL A 6 -33.65 15.20 -9.93
C VAL A 6 -33.78 16.43 -9.02
N ARG A 7 -34.71 17.34 -9.32
CA ARG A 7 -34.94 18.56 -8.52
C ARG A 7 -35.40 18.26 -7.08
N ARG A 8 -36.19 17.19 -6.88
CA ARG A 8 -36.65 16.78 -5.55
C ARG A 8 -35.54 16.15 -4.69
N ASN A 9 -34.60 15.45 -5.32
CA ASN A 9 -33.47 14.80 -4.64
C ASN A 9 -32.25 15.73 -4.52
N LEU A 10 -32.24 16.89 -5.18
CA LEU A 10 -31.16 17.87 -5.12
C LEU A 10 -30.75 18.30 -3.69
N PRO A 11 -31.66 18.56 -2.73
CA PRO A 11 -31.24 18.88 -1.36
C PRO A 11 -30.58 17.68 -0.66
N TYR A 12 -30.99 16.44 -0.98
CA TYR A 12 -30.36 15.23 -0.45
C TYR A 12 -28.93 15.07 -1.01
N PHE A 13 -28.77 15.19 -2.33
CA PHE A 13 -27.44 15.19 -2.97
C PHE A 13 -26.55 16.30 -2.44
N ARG A 14 -27.09 17.50 -2.22
CA ARG A 14 -26.33 18.63 -1.66
C ARG A 14 -25.87 18.34 -0.23
N ASN A 15 -26.72 17.74 0.60
CA ASN A 15 -26.36 17.38 1.96
C ASN A 15 -25.32 16.25 1.99
N GLU A 16 -25.45 15.27 1.11
CA GLU A 16 -24.51 14.15 0.98
C GLU A 16 -23.16 14.63 0.43
N LEU A 17 -23.15 15.50 -0.59
CA LEU A 17 -21.95 16.16 -1.11
C LEU A 17 -21.28 17.04 -0.05
N ASN A 18 -22.04 17.84 0.70
CA ASN A 18 -21.50 18.67 1.78
C ASN A 18 -20.90 17.82 2.90
N ALA A 19 -21.53 16.69 3.24
CA ALA A 19 -20.99 15.74 4.20
C ALA A 19 -19.73 15.05 3.66
N LEU A 20 -19.70 14.70 2.37
CA LEU A 20 -18.53 14.16 1.69
C LEU A 20 -17.38 15.15 1.73
N VAL A 21 -17.60 16.39 1.27
CA VAL A 21 -16.60 17.48 1.26
C VAL A 21 -16.16 17.82 2.68
N GLY A 22 -17.08 17.88 3.65
CA GLY A 22 -16.76 18.13 5.05
C GLY A 22 -15.74 17.13 5.60
N ASN A 23 -15.89 15.85 5.25
CA ASN A 23 -15.02 14.75 5.68
C ASN A 23 -13.71 14.60 4.88
N LEU A 24 -13.51 15.33 3.78
CA LEU A 24 -12.25 15.28 3.03
C LEU A 24 -11.15 16.05 3.76
N SER A 25 -9.92 15.56 3.63
CA SER A 25 -8.75 16.22 4.19
C SER A 25 -8.45 17.56 3.51
N LEU A 26 -7.68 18.38 4.22
CA LEU A 26 -7.24 19.68 3.69
C LEU A 26 -6.43 19.52 2.40
N THR A 27 -5.60 18.49 2.30
CA THR A 27 -4.77 18.22 1.12
C THR A 27 -5.63 17.92 -0.11
N VAL A 28 -6.63 17.06 0.03
CA VAL A 28 -7.56 16.73 -1.06
C VAL A 28 -8.34 17.97 -1.49
N LYS A 29 -8.85 18.74 -0.53
CA LYS A 29 -9.54 20.02 -0.81
C LYS A 29 -8.64 20.98 -1.58
N SER A 30 -7.38 21.13 -1.17
CA SER A 30 -6.43 22.01 -1.87
C SER A 30 -6.18 21.57 -3.31
N ILE A 31 -6.03 20.27 -3.56
CA ILE A 31 -5.81 19.74 -4.92
C ILE A 31 -7.06 20.00 -5.78
N CYS A 32 -8.26 19.70 -5.26
CA CYS A 32 -9.50 19.93 -5.99
C CYS A 32 -9.71 21.43 -6.33
N VAL A 33 -9.42 22.33 -5.38
CA VAL A 33 -9.49 23.78 -5.64
C VAL A 33 -8.48 24.18 -6.72
N THR A 34 -7.25 23.69 -6.65
CA THR A 34 -6.23 23.96 -7.67
C THR A 34 -6.68 23.51 -9.06
N VAL A 35 -7.22 22.28 -9.20
CA VAL A 35 -7.72 21.75 -10.49
C VAL A 35 -8.88 22.59 -11.04
N ILE A 36 -9.78 23.05 -10.18
CA ILE A 36 -10.90 23.93 -10.60
C ILE A 36 -10.36 25.30 -11.06
N CYS A 37 -9.41 25.87 -10.32
CA CYS A 37 -8.81 27.16 -10.67
C CYS A 37 -8.01 27.08 -11.98
N SER A 38 -7.24 26.02 -12.21
CA SER A 38 -6.52 25.81 -13.47
C SER A 38 -7.45 25.51 -14.64
N TYR A 39 -8.58 24.83 -14.41
CA TYR A 39 -9.63 24.69 -15.42
C TYR A 39 -10.25 26.04 -15.82
N LEU A 40 -10.49 26.95 -14.86
CA LEU A 40 -10.94 28.31 -15.21
C LEU A 40 -9.88 29.08 -16.00
N LEU A 41 -8.60 28.79 -15.76
CA LEU A 41 -7.49 29.38 -16.47
C LEU A 41 -7.30 28.79 -17.88
N SER A 42 -7.82 27.59 -18.16
CA SER A 42 -7.70 26.96 -19.48
C SER A 42 -8.52 27.66 -20.58
N TYR A 43 -9.48 28.51 -20.22
CA TYR A 43 -10.17 29.41 -21.16
C TYR A 43 -9.27 30.50 -21.74
N TYR A 44 -8.10 30.75 -21.14
CA TYR A 44 -7.12 31.69 -21.64
C TYR A 44 -6.01 30.93 -22.37
N GLU A 45 -6.04 30.94 -23.71
CA GLU A 45 -5.11 30.16 -24.54
C GLU A 45 -3.61 30.36 -24.21
N PRO A 46 -3.12 31.59 -23.95
CA PRO A 46 -1.71 31.76 -23.58
C PRO A 46 -1.34 31.11 -22.24
N ALA A 47 -2.30 30.94 -21.32
CA ALA A 47 -2.03 30.19 -20.09
C ALA A 47 -1.97 28.67 -20.35
N VAL A 48 -2.77 28.15 -21.27
CA VAL A 48 -2.69 26.73 -21.67
C VAL A 48 -1.30 26.42 -22.23
N ASP A 49 -0.77 27.29 -23.08
CA ASP A 49 0.58 27.12 -23.66
C ASP A 49 1.72 27.31 -22.65
N ALA A 50 1.49 28.10 -21.61
CA ALA A 50 2.46 28.33 -20.54
C ALA A 50 2.46 27.20 -19.49
N LEU A 51 1.34 26.49 -19.32
CA LEU A 51 1.14 25.49 -18.25
C LEU A 51 1.20 24.05 -18.74
N SER A 52 0.88 23.79 -20.01
CA SER A 52 0.99 22.47 -20.63
C SER A 52 2.45 22.10 -20.92
N VAL A 53 2.75 20.80 -20.87
CA VAL A 53 4.06 20.28 -21.23
C VAL A 53 4.12 20.10 -22.74
N VAL A 54 4.94 20.91 -23.39
CA VAL A 54 5.33 20.72 -24.80
C VAL A 54 6.75 20.17 -24.80
N PRO A 55 6.99 18.92 -25.26
CA PRO A 55 8.30 18.28 -25.21
C PRO A 55 9.43 19.15 -25.82
N GLY A 56 9.14 19.90 -26.88
CA GLY A 56 10.11 20.74 -27.57
C GLY A 56 10.54 21.98 -26.79
N HIS A 57 9.68 22.49 -25.90
CA HIS A 57 9.97 23.69 -25.11
C HIS A 57 10.70 23.42 -23.79
N ILE A 58 10.79 22.15 -23.37
CA ILE A 58 11.59 21.74 -22.21
C ILE A 58 13.10 21.80 -22.53
N LEU A 59 13.45 21.52 -23.79
CA LEU A 59 14.83 21.60 -24.28
C LEU A 59 15.25 23.07 -24.54
N PRO A 60 16.57 23.34 -24.66
CA PRO A 60 17.05 24.67 -25.03
C PRO A 60 16.40 25.12 -26.35
N PRO A 61 15.98 26.39 -26.50
CA PRO A 61 16.35 27.57 -25.71
C PRO A 61 15.35 28.02 -24.62
N SER A 62 14.13 27.49 -24.55
CA SER A 62 13.06 28.05 -23.71
C SER A 62 13.00 27.52 -22.27
N PHE A 63 13.59 26.35 -21.96
CA PHE A 63 13.69 25.74 -20.63
C PHE A 63 12.43 25.87 -19.75
N ARG A 64 11.27 25.47 -20.29
CA ARG A 64 9.98 25.56 -19.57
C ARG A 64 9.79 24.45 -18.53
N ILE A 65 10.72 24.31 -17.58
CA ILE A 65 10.75 23.19 -16.61
C ILE A 65 9.53 23.22 -15.66
N TRP A 66 8.97 24.40 -15.37
CA TRP A 66 7.79 24.53 -14.52
C TRP A 66 6.56 23.80 -15.06
N THR A 67 6.49 23.59 -16.39
CA THR A 67 5.38 22.87 -17.05
C THR A 67 5.22 21.46 -16.53
N ILE A 68 6.32 20.81 -16.12
CA ILE A 68 6.33 19.46 -15.51
C ILE A 68 5.48 19.43 -14.23
N PHE A 69 5.46 20.53 -13.47
CA PHE A 69 4.70 20.64 -12.23
C PHE A 69 3.29 21.20 -12.43
N SER A 70 3.08 22.07 -13.43
CA SER A 70 1.77 22.68 -13.68
C SER A 70 0.84 21.83 -14.55
N SER A 71 1.41 21.06 -15.49
CA SER A 71 0.63 20.26 -16.46
C SER A 71 -0.36 19.28 -15.85
N PRO A 72 -0.11 18.62 -14.70
CA PRO A 72 -1.08 17.69 -14.14
C PRO A 72 -2.38 18.38 -13.73
N PHE A 73 -2.32 19.63 -13.30
CA PHE A 73 -3.50 20.36 -12.86
C PHE A 73 -4.31 20.94 -14.03
N LEU A 74 -3.75 21.00 -15.23
CA LEU A 74 -4.39 21.63 -16.38
C LEU A 74 -5.28 20.61 -17.10
N GLU A 75 -6.59 20.84 -17.04
CA GLU A 75 -7.59 20.08 -17.80
C GLU A 75 -8.34 21.00 -18.75
N ILE A 76 -8.68 20.48 -19.94
CA ILE A 76 -9.37 21.26 -20.99
C ILE A 76 -10.87 20.99 -20.92
N HIS A 77 -11.27 19.74 -20.65
CA HIS A 77 -12.67 19.37 -20.63
C HIS A 77 -13.22 19.27 -19.21
N LEU A 78 -14.46 19.75 -19.02
CA LEU A 78 -15.13 19.70 -17.70
C LEU A 78 -15.28 18.26 -17.17
N TRP A 79 -15.47 17.28 -18.07
CA TRP A 79 -15.63 15.88 -17.67
C TRP A 79 -14.33 15.30 -17.11
N GLU A 80 -13.16 15.73 -17.61
CA GLU A 80 -11.84 15.34 -17.08
C GLU A 80 -11.68 15.87 -15.66
N VAL A 81 -12.01 17.15 -15.43
CA VAL A 81 -12.05 17.74 -14.08
C VAL A 81 -12.95 16.96 -13.13
N CYS A 82 -14.13 16.52 -13.59
CA CYS A 82 -15.01 15.69 -12.77
C CYS A 82 -14.36 14.34 -12.41
N VAL A 83 -13.70 13.70 -13.36
CA VAL A 83 -12.97 12.43 -13.15
C VAL A 83 -11.81 12.65 -12.17
N ASP A 84 -11.10 13.77 -12.26
CA ASP A 84 -9.99 14.09 -11.36
C ASP A 84 -10.44 14.35 -9.94
N ILE A 85 -11.49 15.17 -9.75
CA ILE A 85 -12.06 15.42 -8.43
C ILE A 85 -12.53 14.11 -7.80
N LEU A 86 -13.16 13.22 -8.58
CA LEU A 86 -13.54 11.89 -8.12
C LEU A 86 -12.31 11.07 -7.72
N THR A 87 -11.27 11.07 -8.56
CA THR A 87 -10.04 10.30 -8.34
C THR A 87 -9.29 10.75 -7.09
N VAL A 88 -9.10 12.06 -6.92
CA VAL A 88 -8.46 12.64 -5.74
C VAL A 88 -9.33 12.43 -4.50
N GLY A 89 -10.66 12.52 -4.63
CA GLY A 89 -11.61 12.22 -3.56
C GLY A 89 -11.57 10.76 -3.11
N LEU A 90 -11.49 9.82 -4.05
CA LEU A 90 -11.30 8.39 -3.78
C LEU A 90 -9.95 8.13 -3.11
N CYS A 91 -8.88 8.80 -3.57
CA CYS A 91 -7.57 8.75 -2.94
C CYS A 91 -7.63 9.25 -1.49
N GLY A 92 -8.28 10.38 -1.23
CA GLY A 92 -8.49 10.92 0.11
C GLY A 92 -9.22 9.98 1.06
N LYS A 93 -10.22 9.23 0.56
CA LYS A 93 -10.99 8.30 1.40
C LYS A 93 -10.34 6.94 1.58
N LEU A 94 -9.67 6.43 0.55
CA LEU A 94 -9.11 5.08 0.56
C LEU A 94 -7.64 5.09 0.95
N ILE A 95 -6.83 5.98 0.39
CA ILE A 95 -5.38 5.94 0.52
C ILE A 95 -4.91 6.70 1.75
N GLU A 96 -5.48 7.89 2.01
CA GLU A 96 -5.07 8.74 3.12
C GLU A 96 -5.15 8.06 4.49
N PRO A 97 -6.21 7.30 4.85
CA PRO A 97 -6.28 6.65 6.15
C PRO A 97 -5.26 5.51 6.32
N LEU A 98 -4.83 4.89 5.21
CA LEU A 98 -3.86 3.80 5.24
C LEU A 98 -2.41 4.31 5.28
N TRP A 99 -2.07 5.33 4.49
CA TRP A 99 -0.68 5.79 4.33
C TRP A 99 -0.38 7.08 5.10
N GLY A 100 -1.41 7.83 5.46
CA GLY A 100 -1.32 9.19 5.99
C GLY A 100 -1.22 10.25 4.90
N ALA A 101 -1.63 11.48 5.23
CA ALA A 101 -1.68 12.61 4.30
C ALA A 101 -0.31 12.96 3.68
N LYS A 102 0.79 12.81 4.43
CA LYS A 102 2.14 13.13 3.94
C LYS A 102 2.59 12.17 2.84
N GLU A 103 2.41 10.87 3.05
CA GLU A 103 2.78 9.85 2.06
C GLU A 103 1.85 9.90 0.84
N MET A 104 0.56 10.18 1.04
CA MET A 104 -0.37 10.42 -0.07
C MET A 104 0.07 11.60 -0.95
N LEU A 105 0.44 12.74 -0.35
CA LEU A 105 0.92 13.90 -1.11
C LEU A 105 2.26 13.61 -1.80
N TYR A 106 3.17 12.89 -1.13
CA TYR A 106 4.42 12.44 -1.74
C TYR A 106 4.16 11.55 -2.96
N PHE A 107 3.23 10.60 -2.84
CA PHE A 107 2.82 9.74 -3.95
C PHE A 107 2.24 10.54 -5.11
N PHE A 108 1.35 11.51 -4.83
CA PHE A 108 0.80 12.41 -5.83
C PHE A 108 1.89 13.18 -6.60
N CYS A 109 2.82 13.82 -5.88
CA CYS A 109 3.90 14.59 -6.51
C CYS A 109 4.87 13.68 -7.29
N LEU A 110 5.24 12.54 -6.72
CA LEU A 110 6.17 11.59 -7.33
C LEU A 110 5.61 11.03 -8.64
N VAL A 111 4.37 10.56 -8.62
CA VAL A 111 3.74 9.97 -9.81
C VAL A 111 3.65 10.99 -10.94
N ASN A 112 3.14 12.19 -10.68
CA ASN A 112 2.99 13.22 -11.69
C ASN A 112 4.34 13.66 -12.27
N LEU A 113 5.37 13.82 -11.42
CA LEU A 113 6.72 14.15 -11.87
C LEU A 113 7.32 13.05 -12.77
N CYS A 114 7.23 11.79 -12.34
CA CYS A 114 7.76 10.67 -13.11
C CYS A 114 7.00 10.47 -14.43
N VAL A 115 5.67 10.62 -14.43
CA VAL A 115 4.84 10.55 -15.64
C VAL A 115 5.27 11.62 -16.63
N ALA A 116 5.39 12.88 -16.21
CA ALA A 116 5.81 13.97 -17.08
C ALA A 116 7.21 13.71 -17.68
N ILE A 117 8.19 13.30 -16.87
CA ILE A 117 9.54 12.99 -17.35
C ILE A 117 9.54 11.81 -18.34
N MET A 118 8.81 10.73 -18.01
CA MET A 118 8.72 9.54 -18.86
C MET A 118 8.03 9.85 -20.19
N SER A 119 6.95 10.62 -20.17
CA SER A 119 6.24 11.03 -21.39
C SER A 119 7.11 11.92 -22.28
N VAL A 120 7.80 12.92 -21.71
CA VAL A 120 8.72 13.78 -22.48
C VAL A 120 9.86 12.96 -23.08
N SER A 121 10.44 12.04 -22.32
CA SER A 121 11.48 11.13 -22.80
C SER A 121 10.97 10.24 -23.95
N TYR A 122 9.74 9.72 -23.84
CA TYR A 122 9.12 8.91 -24.87
C TYR A 122 8.90 9.69 -26.18
N TYR A 123 8.36 10.92 -26.10
CA TYR A 123 8.14 11.74 -27.28
C TYR A 123 9.44 12.26 -27.90
N LEU A 124 10.47 12.51 -27.09
CA LEU A 124 11.80 12.82 -27.60
C LEU A 124 12.42 11.63 -28.33
N PHE A 125 12.24 10.41 -27.81
CA PHE A 125 12.67 9.18 -28.47
C PHE A 125 11.90 8.95 -29.78
N LEU A 126 10.58 9.15 -29.80
CA LEU A 126 9.77 9.05 -31.02
C LEU A 126 10.21 10.06 -32.07
N TYR A 127 10.50 11.30 -31.67
CA TYR A 127 11.07 12.31 -32.56
C TYR A 127 12.42 11.87 -33.13
N ALA A 128 13.31 11.31 -32.31
CA ALA A 128 14.62 10.84 -32.78
C ALA A 128 14.53 9.70 -33.82
N VAL A 129 13.45 8.92 -33.82
CA VAL A 129 13.22 7.84 -34.79
C VAL A 129 12.45 8.32 -36.02
N THR A 130 11.44 9.17 -35.83
CA THR A 130 10.49 9.57 -36.90
C THR A 130 10.94 10.84 -37.62
N PHE A 131 11.75 11.68 -36.96
CA PHE A 131 12.17 13.02 -37.42
C PHE A 131 11.00 13.97 -37.71
N ASP A 132 9.83 13.72 -37.15
CA ASP A 132 8.64 14.56 -37.32
C ASP A 132 8.55 15.62 -36.21
N PRO A 133 8.72 16.92 -36.51
CA PRO A 133 8.66 17.98 -35.52
C PRO A 133 7.27 18.16 -34.89
N ALA A 134 6.20 17.70 -35.54
CA ALA A 134 4.84 17.82 -34.99
C ALA A 134 4.69 17.08 -33.65
N MET A 135 5.38 15.94 -33.50
CA MET A 135 5.41 15.16 -32.25
C MET A 135 5.99 15.91 -31.06
N LEU A 136 6.78 16.96 -31.32
CA LEU A 136 7.53 17.69 -30.31
C LEU A 136 6.92 19.06 -29.97
N PHE A 137 6.32 19.73 -30.96
CA PHE A 137 5.83 21.11 -30.84
C PHE A 137 4.30 21.25 -30.85
N ASP A 138 3.57 20.37 -31.54
CA ASP A 138 2.11 20.45 -31.62
C ASP A 138 1.44 19.68 -30.46
N LEU A 139 2.15 18.70 -29.90
CA LEU A 139 1.65 17.87 -28.81
C LEU A 139 1.71 18.62 -27.48
N LYS A 140 0.54 18.77 -26.82
CA LYS A 140 0.40 19.33 -25.48
C LYS A 140 0.07 18.21 -24.50
N ILE A 141 1.00 17.91 -23.59
CA ILE A 141 0.80 16.94 -22.53
C ILE A 141 0.23 17.68 -21.31
N HIS A 142 -0.96 17.30 -20.89
CA HIS A 142 -1.64 17.87 -19.73
C HIS A 142 -2.55 16.85 -19.05
N GLY A 143 -2.98 17.18 -17.84
CA GLY A 143 -3.97 16.44 -17.08
C GLY A 143 -3.44 15.37 -16.13
N LEU A 144 -4.36 14.80 -15.36
CA LEU A 144 -4.07 13.84 -14.28
C LEU A 144 -4.20 12.37 -14.71
N ALA A 145 -4.27 12.09 -16.01
CA ALA A 145 -4.45 10.73 -16.54
C ALA A 145 -3.43 9.70 -16.00
N GLY A 146 -2.16 10.10 -15.83
CA GLY A 146 -1.14 9.24 -15.22
C GLY A 146 -1.38 8.97 -13.72
N TYR A 147 -1.88 9.96 -12.99
CA TYR A 147 -2.26 9.79 -11.59
C TYR A 147 -3.54 8.96 -11.43
N LEU A 148 -4.52 9.11 -12.32
CA LEU A 148 -5.68 8.23 -12.40
C LEU A 148 -5.25 6.76 -12.56
N ALA A 149 -4.28 6.50 -13.45
CA ALA A 149 -3.69 5.18 -13.61
C ALA A 149 -3.04 4.70 -12.31
N ALA A 150 -2.29 5.57 -11.64
CA ALA A 150 -1.63 5.24 -10.38
C ALA A 150 -2.62 4.89 -9.26
N VAL A 151 -3.70 5.66 -9.11
CA VAL A 151 -4.77 5.39 -8.14
C VAL A 151 -5.47 4.07 -8.46
N SER A 152 -5.70 3.74 -9.73
CA SER A 152 -6.27 2.44 -10.11
C SER A 152 -5.42 1.26 -9.64
N VAL A 153 -4.08 1.40 -9.70
CA VAL A 153 -3.13 0.40 -9.20
C VAL A 153 -3.14 0.34 -7.67
N SER A 154 -3.24 1.48 -6.99
CA SER A 154 -3.35 1.54 -5.52
C SER A 154 -4.64 0.91 -5.01
N VAL A 155 -5.78 1.19 -5.66
CA VAL A 155 -7.07 0.57 -5.32
C VAL A 155 -7.02 -0.94 -5.50
N ARG A 156 -6.37 -1.42 -6.57
CA ARG A 156 -6.10 -2.85 -6.78
C ARG A 156 -5.28 -3.46 -5.64
N GLN A 157 -4.28 -2.74 -5.12
CA GLN A 157 -3.47 -3.22 -3.99
C GLN A 157 -4.30 -3.34 -2.70
N ILE A 158 -5.20 -2.38 -2.45
CA ILE A 158 -6.00 -2.34 -1.21
C ILE A 158 -7.16 -3.35 -1.25
N MET A 159 -7.87 -3.44 -2.39
CA MET A 159 -9.06 -4.30 -2.54
C MET A 159 -8.99 -5.11 -3.86
N PRO A 160 -8.10 -6.11 -3.95
CA PRO A 160 -7.89 -6.86 -5.19
C PRO A 160 -9.10 -7.69 -5.61
N ASP A 161 -9.87 -8.23 -4.67
CA ASP A 161 -10.96 -9.19 -4.95
C ASP A 161 -12.34 -8.56 -5.16
N HIS A 162 -12.43 -7.23 -5.12
CA HIS A 162 -13.69 -6.55 -5.36
C HIS A 162 -14.09 -6.65 -6.84
N VAL A 163 -15.31 -7.14 -7.10
CA VAL A 163 -15.84 -7.34 -8.44
C VAL A 163 -16.60 -6.07 -8.84
N LEU A 164 -16.05 -5.29 -9.76
CA LEU A 164 -16.69 -4.04 -10.21
C LEU A 164 -17.83 -4.28 -11.18
N LEU A 165 -17.61 -5.18 -12.15
CA LEU A 165 -18.54 -5.40 -13.25
C LEU A 165 -18.67 -6.90 -13.53
N ARG A 166 -19.91 -7.38 -13.53
CA ARG A 166 -20.26 -8.69 -14.10
C ARG A 166 -20.77 -8.43 -15.51
N THR A 167 -19.89 -8.53 -16.50
CA THR A 167 -20.29 -8.47 -17.91
C THR A 167 -20.60 -9.88 -18.39
N PRO A 168 -21.43 -10.05 -19.44
CA PRO A 168 -21.72 -11.36 -20.02
C PRO A 168 -20.46 -12.07 -20.59
N LEU A 169 -19.36 -11.33 -20.78
CA LEU A 169 -18.08 -11.85 -21.26
C LEU A 169 -17.09 -12.21 -20.14
N GLY A 170 -17.43 -11.96 -18.86
CA GLY A 170 -16.59 -12.37 -17.74
C GLY A 170 -16.77 -11.58 -16.43
N LYS A 171 -16.09 -12.05 -15.38
CA LYS A 171 -15.99 -11.35 -14.08
C LYS A 171 -14.83 -10.36 -14.14
N LEU A 172 -15.13 -9.06 -14.27
CA LEU A 172 -14.12 -8.01 -14.15
C LEU A 172 -13.90 -7.69 -12.67
N THR A 173 -12.80 -8.21 -12.16
CA THR A 173 -12.29 -7.94 -10.82
C THR A 173 -11.32 -6.75 -10.86
N ASN A 174 -11.20 -6.02 -9.75
CA ASN A 174 -10.23 -4.93 -9.55
C ASN A 174 -8.79 -5.26 -10.00
N ARG A 175 -8.43 -6.55 -9.97
CA ARG A 175 -7.16 -7.06 -10.47
C ARG A 175 -6.85 -6.64 -11.91
N ASN A 176 -7.85 -6.59 -12.79
CA ASN A 176 -7.65 -6.33 -14.21
C ASN A 176 -7.91 -4.88 -14.61
N VAL A 177 -8.42 -4.04 -13.69
CA VAL A 177 -8.89 -2.67 -13.98
C VAL A 177 -7.82 -1.79 -14.63
N PRO A 178 -6.59 -1.68 -14.10
CA PRO A 178 -5.57 -0.85 -14.71
C PRO A 178 -5.25 -1.30 -16.15
N LEU A 179 -5.21 -2.61 -16.39
CA LEU A 179 -4.92 -3.14 -17.72
C LEU A 179 -6.09 -2.97 -18.69
N THR A 180 -7.32 -3.17 -18.23
CA THR A 180 -8.51 -2.97 -19.07
C THR A 180 -8.67 -1.52 -19.49
N VAL A 181 -8.43 -0.57 -18.57
CA VAL A 181 -8.49 0.86 -18.91
C VAL A 181 -7.39 1.21 -19.91
N LEU A 182 -6.15 0.75 -19.69
CA LEU A 182 -5.06 0.96 -20.64
C LEU A 182 -5.39 0.38 -22.03
N THR A 183 -5.95 -0.83 -22.08
CA THR A 183 -6.33 -1.49 -23.34
C THR A 183 -7.43 -0.70 -24.06
N VAL A 184 -8.44 -0.24 -23.32
CA VAL A 184 -9.51 0.61 -23.88
C VAL A 184 -8.93 1.93 -24.40
N SER A 185 -8.03 2.58 -23.66
CA SER A 185 -7.35 3.80 -24.12
C SER A 185 -6.57 3.58 -25.41
N ILE A 186 -5.84 2.47 -25.53
CA ILE A 186 -5.11 2.12 -26.77
C ILE A 186 -6.09 1.89 -27.93
N ILE A 187 -7.19 1.18 -27.70
CA ILE A 187 -8.21 0.97 -28.73
C ILE A 187 -8.82 2.31 -29.16
N MET A 188 -9.15 3.19 -28.22
CA MET A 188 -9.67 4.53 -28.53
C MET A 188 -8.67 5.36 -29.33
N TRP A 189 -7.37 5.26 -29.01
CA TRP A 189 -6.31 5.89 -29.79
C TRP A 189 -6.23 5.34 -31.22
N VAL A 190 -6.28 4.03 -31.41
CA VAL A 190 -6.27 3.40 -32.74
C VAL A 190 -7.49 3.82 -33.58
N VAL A 191 -8.65 4.01 -32.94
CA VAL A 191 -9.88 4.51 -33.59
C VAL A 191 -9.81 6.03 -33.87
N GLY A 192 -8.83 6.74 -33.31
CA GLY A 192 -8.67 8.18 -33.46
C GLY A 192 -9.57 9.01 -32.54
N LEU A 193 -10.13 8.40 -31.49
CA LEU A 193 -10.98 9.07 -30.50
C LEU A 193 -10.20 9.65 -29.32
N LEU A 194 -8.93 9.26 -29.15
CA LEU A 194 -8.09 9.68 -28.05
C LEU A 194 -6.68 9.98 -28.55
N GLU A 195 -6.04 11.02 -28.02
CA GLU A 195 -4.66 11.32 -28.34
C GLU A 195 -3.69 10.29 -27.73
N GLY A 196 -2.58 10.04 -28.42
CA GLY A 196 -1.55 9.11 -27.95
C GLY A 196 -0.95 9.51 -26.60
N ALA A 197 -0.99 10.81 -26.26
CA ALA A 197 -0.46 11.35 -25.01
C ALA A 197 -1.10 10.68 -23.80
N TYR A 198 -2.43 10.55 -23.78
CA TYR A 198 -3.15 9.88 -22.69
C TYR A 198 -2.72 8.43 -22.51
N CYS A 199 -2.49 7.69 -23.59
CA CYS A 199 -2.00 6.31 -23.51
C CYS A 199 -0.61 6.24 -22.86
N THR A 200 0.29 7.14 -23.25
CA THR A 200 1.66 7.19 -22.70
C THR A 200 1.68 7.61 -21.23
N MET A 201 0.84 8.58 -20.85
CA MET A 201 0.67 9.01 -19.46
C MET A 201 0.07 7.90 -18.60
N PHE A 202 -0.94 7.20 -19.10
CA PHE A 202 -1.57 6.12 -18.37
C PHE A 202 -0.60 4.94 -18.16
N ALA A 203 0.13 4.55 -19.21
CA ALA A 203 1.13 3.48 -19.13
C ALA A 203 2.28 3.83 -18.18
N SER A 204 2.83 5.05 -18.27
CA SER A 204 3.90 5.52 -17.37
C SER A 204 3.40 5.64 -15.91
N GLY A 205 2.13 6.01 -15.71
CA GLY A 205 1.47 6.04 -14.40
C GLY A 205 1.36 4.65 -13.77
N ILE A 206 0.96 3.63 -14.54
CA ILE A 206 0.94 2.23 -14.07
C ILE A 206 2.33 1.78 -13.64
N ILE A 207 3.34 2.00 -14.48
CA ILE A 207 4.72 1.57 -14.21
C ILE A 207 5.25 2.26 -12.96
N THR A 208 5.12 3.58 -12.88
CA THR A 208 5.60 4.38 -11.75
C THR A 208 4.92 3.98 -10.45
N SER A 209 3.58 3.87 -10.47
CA SER A 209 2.80 3.45 -9.30
C SER A 209 3.20 2.05 -8.84
N TRP A 210 3.32 1.10 -9.77
CA TRP A 210 3.75 -0.25 -9.43
C TRP A 210 5.14 -0.27 -8.78
N ILE A 211 6.12 0.46 -9.32
CA ILE A 211 7.47 0.54 -8.74
C ILE A 211 7.42 1.15 -7.34
N TYR A 212 6.69 2.25 -7.17
CA TYR A 212 6.58 2.92 -5.88
C TYR A 212 5.94 2.02 -4.82
N LEU A 213 4.79 1.42 -5.13
CA LEU A 213 4.06 0.55 -4.19
C LEU A 213 4.82 -0.73 -3.88
N ARG A 214 5.50 -1.29 -4.88
CA ARG A 214 6.30 -2.51 -4.70
C ARG A 214 7.51 -2.25 -3.80
N PHE A 215 8.28 -1.17 -4.01
CA PHE A 215 9.61 -1.04 -3.39
C PHE A 215 9.77 0.09 -2.39
N TYR A 216 9.00 1.17 -2.53
CA TYR A 216 9.26 2.45 -1.83
C TYR A 216 8.20 2.83 -0.82
N GLN A 217 6.97 2.35 -0.98
CA GLN A 217 5.85 2.68 -0.11
C GLN A 217 6.19 2.41 1.36
N ARG A 218 6.08 3.43 2.20
CA ARG A 218 6.33 3.30 3.62
C ARG A 218 5.04 2.92 4.33
N HIS A 219 5.00 1.73 4.92
CA HIS A 219 3.90 1.37 5.80
C HIS A 219 4.11 1.94 7.20
N SER A 220 3.00 2.24 7.88
CA SER A 220 2.98 2.65 9.29
C SER A 220 3.64 1.61 10.22
N ASN A 221 3.66 0.33 9.80
CA ASN A 221 4.30 -0.79 10.48
C ASN A 221 5.85 -0.80 10.37
N GLY A 222 6.45 0.20 9.71
CA GLY A 222 7.90 0.29 9.51
C GLY A 222 8.46 -0.57 8.37
N THR A 223 7.64 -1.40 7.75
CA THR A 223 7.97 -2.14 6.52
C THR A 223 7.96 -1.23 5.30
N LYS A 224 8.80 -1.56 4.30
CA LYS A 224 8.90 -0.82 3.03
C LYS A 224 8.45 -1.70 1.88
N GLY A 225 7.54 -1.18 1.07
CA GLY A 225 6.98 -1.82 -0.11
C GLY A 225 6.06 -2.98 0.22
N ASP A 226 5.38 -3.46 -0.83
CA ASP A 226 4.58 -4.67 -0.78
C ASP A 226 5.27 -5.77 -1.59
N MET A 227 5.82 -6.77 -0.90
CA MET A 227 6.51 -7.92 -1.52
C MET A 227 5.57 -9.09 -1.83
N ALA A 228 4.26 -8.97 -1.64
CA ALA A 228 3.33 -10.09 -1.80
C ALA A 228 3.25 -10.58 -3.27
N GLU A 229 3.12 -11.89 -3.49
CA GLU A 229 3.17 -12.50 -4.83
C GLU A 229 1.99 -12.08 -5.72
N ASN A 230 0.86 -11.71 -5.10
CA ASN A 230 -0.34 -11.18 -5.76
C ASN A 230 -0.12 -9.77 -6.36
N PHE A 231 0.87 -9.00 -5.89
CA PHE A 231 1.22 -7.66 -6.38
C PHE A 231 2.45 -7.66 -7.34
N THR A 232 2.65 -8.76 -8.06
CA THR A 232 3.61 -8.79 -9.17
C THR A 232 3.07 -8.07 -10.41
N PHE A 233 3.96 -7.53 -11.25
CA PHE A 233 3.55 -6.91 -12.51
C PHE A 233 2.80 -7.90 -13.41
N THR A 234 3.21 -9.16 -13.36
CA THR A 234 2.58 -10.27 -14.06
C THR A 234 1.10 -10.44 -13.68
N SER A 235 0.75 -10.20 -12.41
CA SER A 235 -0.62 -10.32 -11.89
C SER A 235 -1.58 -9.26 -12.47
N PHE A 236 -1.09 -8.20 -13.14
CA PHE A 236 -1.96 -7.27 -13.88
C PHE A 236 -2.61 -7.92 -15.10
N PHE A 237 -2.03 -9.01 -15.60
CA PHE A 237 -2.43 -9.66 -16.85
C PHE A 237 -3.26 -10.93 -16.60
N PRO A 238 -4.16 -11.28 -17.54
CA PRO A 238 -4.91 -12.54 -17.47
C PRO A 238 -3.95 -13.73 -17.48
N ASN A 239 -4.36 -14.85 -16.87
CA ASN A 239 -3.50 -16.00 -16.58
C ASN A 239 -2.71 -16.52 -17.81
N VAL A 240 -3.26 -16.39 -19.02
CA VAL A 240 -2.61 -16.83 -20.26
C VAL A 240 -1.39 -15.98 -20.64
N LEU A 241 -1.44 -14.67 -20.35
CA LEU A 241 -0.35 -13.73 -20.69
C LEU A 241 0.71 -13.64 -19.58
N GLN A 242 0.50 -14.29 -18.43
CA GLN A 242 1.42 -14.22 -17.30
C GLN A 242 2.82 -14.78 -17.58
N PRO A 243 3.01 -15.95 -18.22
CA PRO A 243 4.34 -16.49 -18.45
C PRO A 243 5.30 -15.58 -19.24
N PRO A 244 4.93 -15.03 -20.43
CA PRO A 244 5.85 -14.15 -21.18
C PRO A 244 6.13 -12.84 -20.44
N ILE A 245 5.13 -12.31 -19.73
CA ILE A 245 5.25 -11.05 -19.00
C ILE A 245 6.09 -11.24 -17.75
N SER A 246 6.07 -12.41 -17.13
CA SER A 246 6.95 -12.72 -16.01
C SER A 246 8.42 -12.64 -16.41
N VAL A 247 8.77 -13.08 -17.62
CA VAL A 247 10.14 -12.96 -18.12
C VAL A 247 10.52 -11.49 -18.26
N LEU A 248 9.65 -10.69 -18.90
CA LEU A 248 9.88 -9.24 -19.07
C LEU A 248 9.95 -8.50 -17.73
N ALA A 249 9.04 -8.78 -16.81
CA ALA A 249 9.01 -8.18 -15.48
C ALA A 249 10.27 -8.52 -14.67
N ASN A 250 10.77 -9.76 -14.79
CA ASN A 250 12.03 -10.17 -14.17
C ASN A 250 13.23 -9.44 -14.77
N SER A 251 13.26 -9.22 -16.10
CA SER A 251 14.30 -8.42 -16.75
C SER A 251 14.27 -6.97 -16.30
N ILE A 252 13.08 -6.36 -16.24
CA ILE A 252 12.87 -5.00 -15.75
C ILE A 252 13.31 -4.91 -14.28
N PHE A 253 12.95 -5.89 -13.45
CA PHE A 253 13.39 -5.95 -12.05
C PHE A 253 14.91 -6.05 -11.93
N GLN A 254 15.57 -6.90 -12.72
CA GLN A 254 17.04 -6.99 -12.74
C GLN A 254 17.69 -5.68 -13.18
N PHE A 255 17.11 -5.00 -14.15
CA PHE A 255 17.55 -3.67 -14.60
C PHE A 255 17.44 -2.63 -13.47
N PHE A 256 16.30 -2.57 -12.78
CA PHE A 256 16.11 -1.66 -11.64
C PHE A 256 17.00 -2.01 -10.44
N VAL A 257 17.32 -3.29 -10.22
CA VAL A 257 18.31 -3.71 -9.22
C VAL A 257 19.72 -3.25 -9.62
N LYS A 258 20.06 -3.34 -10.90
CA LYS A 258 21.38 -2.92 -11.42
C LYS A 258 21.57 -1.40 -11.36
N ILE A 259 20.51 -0.63 -11.55
CA ILE A 259 20.50 0.83 -11.40
C ILE A 259 20.54 1.26 -9.91
N GLY A 260 20.37 0.32 -8.97
CA GLY A 260 20.38 0.63 -7.54
C GLY A 260 19.08 1.28 -7.04
N LEU A 261 18.07 1.42 -7.90
CA LEU A 261 16.72 1.83 -7.53
C LEU A 261 16.08 0.75 -6.63
N CYS A 262 16.20 -0.52 -7.00
CA CYS A 262 15.65 -1.63 -6.21
C CYS A 262 16.73 -2.30 -5.35
N ARG A 263 16.55 -2.33 -4.04
CA ARG A 263 17.30 -3.28 -3.20
C ARG A 263 16.68 -4.67 -3.41
N LYS A 264 17.53 -5.67 -3.70
CA LYS A 264 17.09 -7.07 -3.66
C LYS A 264 16.37 -7.29 -2.32
N PRO A 265 15.16 -7.87 -2.31
CA PRO A 265 14.50 -8.18 -1.06
C PRO A 265 15.43 -9.09 -0.28
N VAL A 266 16.07 -8.55 0.75
CA VAL A 266 16.66 -9.37 1.79
C VAL A 266 15.45 -10.04 2.40
N LYS A 267 15.26 -11.33 2.12
CA LYS A 267 14.34 -12.17 2.89
C LYS A 267 14.81 -12.07 4.33
N ARG A 268 14.33 -11.06 5.05
CA ARG A 268 14.36 -11.01 6.50
C ARG A 268 13.39 -12.12 6.89
N PHE A 269 13.92 -13.32 7.04
CA PHE A 269 13.31 -14.30 7.92
C PHE A 269 13.30 -13.61 9.29
N ALA A 270 12.22 -12.86 9.55
CA ALA A 270 11.94 -12.34 10.86
C ALA A 270 11.41 -13.53 11.65
N ASP A 271 12.24 -13.98 12.57
CA ASP A 271 11.92 -14.96 13.58
C ASP A 271 10.60 -14.61 14.26
N THR A 272 9.53 -15.36 14.00
CA THR A 272 8.42 -15.64 14.93
C THR A 272 7.61 -16.83 14.42
N SER A 273 7.68 -17.92 15.20
CA SER A 273 6.81 -19.10 15.25
C SER A 273 6.71 -20.02 14.01
N GLY A 274 7.64 -20.97 13.90
CA GLY A 274 7.50 -22.21 13.12
C GLY A 274 8.82 -22.96 12.96
N PRO A 275 8.93 -24.28 13.28
CA PRO A 275 10.20 -25.00 13.28
C PRO A 275 10.52 -25.48 11.85
N SER A 276 10.98 -24.57 11.00
CA SER A 276 11.66 -24.96 9.76
C SER A 276 13.15 -24.77 9.94
N SER A 277 13.84 -25.89 10.09
CA SER A 277 15.28 -26.04 10.23
C SER A 277 16.05 -25.20 9.21
N ILE A 278 16.67 -24.11 9.67
CA ILE A 278 17.72 -23.43 8.92
C ILE A 278 18.97 -24.31 9.01
N SER A 279 19.30 -25.03 7.94
CA SER A 279 20.60 -25.69 7.78
C SER A 279 21.65 -24.64 7.41
N ILE A 280 22.25 -24.00 8.41
CA ILE A 280 23.47 -23.22 8.22
C ILE A 280 24.60 -24.22 8.03
N SER A 281 24.97 -24.51 6.77
CA SER A 281 26.16 -25.28 6.46
C SER A 281 27.39 -24.42 6.74
N LEU A 282 27.98 -24.58 7.93
CA LEU A 282 29.35 -24.12 8.17
C LEU A 282 30.30 -24.95 7.28
N PRO A 283 31.30 -24.32 6.62
CA PRO A 283 32.30 -25.06 5.86
C PRO A 283 33.05 -26.00 6.79
N GLY A 284 32.99 -27.30 6.54
CA GLY A 284 33.66 -28.34 7.33
C GLY A 284 32.76 -29.16 8.27
N SER A 285 31.44 -29.02 8.21
CA SER A 285 30.51 -29.94 8.91
C SER A 285 29.73 -30.79 7.91
N ASP A 286 30.06 -32.09 7.84
CA ASP A 286 29.38 -33.02 6.97
C ASP A 286 27.89 -33.12 7.34
N PRO A 287 26.97 -33.02 6.37
CA PRO A 287 25.53 -33.03 6.61
C PRO A 287 25.05 -34.32 7.30
N ASN A 288 25.78 -35.42 7.12
CA ASN A 288 25.50 -36.70 7.76
C ASN A 288 25.74 -36.69 9.28
N ASP A 289 26.71 -35.90 9.77
CA ASP A 289 27.00 -35.84 11.20
C ASP A 289 26.02 -34.91 11.94
N ALA A 290 25.56 -33.85 11.26
CA ALA A 290 24.46 -33.02 11.75
C ALA A 290 23.16 -33.83 11.91
N GLU A 291 22.85 -34.70 10.96
CA GLU A 291 21.65 -35.55 11.01
C GLU A 291 21.77 -36.65 12.07
N ARG A 292 22.96 -37.24 12.26
CA ARG A 292 23.22 -38.21 13.33
C ARG A 292 23.04 -37.61 14.74
N ARG A 293 23.48 -36.36 14.94
CA ARG A 293 23.30 -35.61 16.20
C ARG A 293 21.83 -35.26 16.45
N ARG A 294 21.10 -34.88 15.41
CA ARG A 294 19.65 -34.63 15.49
C ARG A 294 18.87 -35.87 15.91
N GLN A 295 19.17 -37.02 15.32
CA GLN A 295 18.50 -38.28 15.68
C GLN A 295 18.77 -38.70 17.13
N LYS A 296 20.00 -38.50 17.64
CA LYS A 296 20.34 -38.77 19.04
C LYS A 296 19.61 -37.83 20.00
N ALA A 297 19.49 -36.55 19.65
CA ALA A 297 18.74 -35.57 20.43
C ALA A 297 17.22 -35.87 20.47
N LEU A 298 16.64 -36.27 19.33
CA LEU A 298 15.23 -36.68 19.26
C LEU A 298 14.96 -37.94 20.09
N LYS A 299 15.90 -38.90 20.09
CA LYS A 299 15.79 -40.10 20.92
C LYS A 299 15.81 -39.77 22.41
N LEU A 300 16.74 -38.92 22.85
CA LEU A 300 16.81 -38.44 24.25
C LEU A 300 15.55 -37.66 24.67
N LEU A 301 14.99 -36.86 23.76
CA LEU A 301 13.72 -36.16 23.99
C LEU A 301 12.55 -37.13 24.13
N SER A 302 12.46 -38.13 23.24
CA SER A 302 11.40 -39.15 23.31
C SER A 302 11.48 -40.00 24.57
N GLU A 303 12.69 -40.27 25.06
CA GLU A 303 12.92 -41.00 26.32
C GLU A 303 12.49 -40.16 27.53
N ARG A 304 12.83 -38.86 27.57
CA ARG A 304 12.35 -37.92 28.61
C ARG A 304 10.83 -37.73 28.60
N LEU A 305 10.22 -37.65 27.41
CA LEU A 305 8.77 -37.55 27.23
C LEU A 305 8.04 -38.85 27.59
N GLY A 306 8.65 -40.01 27.31
CA GLY A 306 8.17 -41.32 27.73
C GLY A 306 8.23 -41.48 29.25
N SER A 307 9.37 -41.18 29.88
CA SER A 307 9.53 -41.24 31.33
C SER A 307 8.65 -40.23 32.09
N SER A 308 8.33 -39.06 31.50
CA SER A 308 7.38 -38.11 32.08
C SER A 308 5.93 -38.62 32.08
N LYS A 309 5.57 -39.54 31.17
CA LYS A 309 4.25 -40.21 31.21
C LYS A 309 4.18 -41.27 32.32
N ASP A 310 5.31 -41.89 32.67
CA ASP A 310 5.39 -42.88 33.76
C ASP A 310 5.47 -42.23 35.15
N GLU A 311 6.04 -41.02 35.27
CA GLU A 311 6.07 -40.24 36.53
C GLU A 311 4.66 -39.81 36.99
N ALA A 312 3.70 -39.67 36.05
CA ALA A 312 2.31 -39.29 36.35
C ALA A 312 1.46 -40.40 37.00
N LYS A 313 2.04 -41.58 37.26
CA LYS A 313 1.35 -42.74 37.87
C LYS A 313 1.90 -43.15 39.24
N ARG A 314 2.65 -42.28 39.93
CA ARG A 314 3.02 -42.49 41.34
C ARG A 314 1.86 -42.16 42.27
N PRO A 315 1.39 -43.08 43.13
CA PRO A 315 0.35 -42.77 44.11
C PRO A 315 0.85 -41.75 45.14
N LEU A 316 0.00 -40.76 45.43
CA LEU A 316 0.17 -39.79 46.50
C LEU A 316 0.12 -40.51 47.86
N ILE A 317 1.24 -40.53 48.59
CA ILE A 317 1.22 -40.84 50.03
C ILE A 317 0.86 -39.54 50.76
N ARG A 318 -0.33 -39.51 51.38
CA ARG A 318 -0.78 -38.48 52.35
C ARG A 318 -0.43 -38.95 53.78
N PRO A 319 -0.41 -38.04 54.78
CA PRO A 319 0.54 -38.06 55.88
C PRO A 319 0.00 -38.78 57.12
N GLU A 320 0.91 -39.28 57.95
CA GLU A 320 0.62 -39.62 59.35
C GLU A 320 1.50 -38.80 60.30
N SER A 321 0.85 -38.20 61.29
CA SER A 321 1.38 -37.80 62.59
C SER A 321 0.54 -38.55 63.63
N PRO A 322 1.11 -39.06 64.75
CA PRO A 322 1.27 -38.17 65.92
C PRO A 322 2.45 -38.46 66.88
N GLU A 323 2.82 -37.37 67.58
CA GLU A 323 3.26 -37.21 68.97
C GLU A 323 4.59 -37.74 69.58
N SER A 324 5.37 -36.74 70.01
CA SER A 324 6.07 -36.56 71.31
C SER A 324 7.36 -37.33 71.58
N VAL A 325 8.46 -36.59 71.85
CA VAL A 325 9.26 -36.60 73.09
C VAL A 325 10.24 -35.41 73.08
N ARG A 326 10.36 -34.78 74.25
CA ARG A 326 11.20 -33.64 74.64
C ARG A 326 12.71 -33.95 74.57
N ALA A 327 13.56 -32.94 74.31
CA ALA A 327 14.66 -32.53 75.22
C ALA A 327 15.58 -31.48 74.58
N ASP A 328 16.12 -30.66 75.49
CA ASP A 328 17.03 -29.54 75.40
C ASP A 328 18.29 -29.72 74.51
N LEU A 329 18.77 -28.64 73.89
CA LEU A 329 19.99 -27.90 74.31
C LEU A 329 20.43 -26.85 73.27
N ASN A 330 20.38 -25.58 73.69
CA ASN A 330 21.49 -24.62 73.69
C ASN A 330 22.37 -24.46 72.42
N LYS A 331 22.40 -23.26 71.82
CA LYS A 331 23.41 -22.21 72.08
C LYS A 331 23.63 -21.28 70.86
N GLY A 332 23.46 -19.98 71.09
CA GLY A 332 24.30 -18.90 70.56
C GLY A 332 24.02 -18.38 69.14
N ILE A 333 23.53 -17.15 69.03
CA ILE A 333 24.36 -15.95 68.78
C ILE A 333 23.46 -14.72 68.85
N SER A 334 23.83 -13.80 69.74
CA SER A 334 23.30 -12.46 69.92
C SER A 334 23.99 -11.46 68.99
N LEU A 335 23.28 -10.44 68.51
CA LEU A 335 23.66 -9.01 68.50
C LEU A 335 22.50 -8.22 67.86
N HIS A 336 21.70 -7.50 68.67
CA HIS A 336 21.81 -6.03 68.89
C HIS A 336 21.39 -5.25 67.62
N THR A 337 20.31 -4.47 67.58
CA THR A 337 20.16 -3.23 68.35
C THR A 337 18.71 -2.72 68.26
N SER A 338 18.29 -2.08 69.36
CA SER A 338 17.03 -1.44 69.71
C SER A 338 16.57 -0.26 68.83
N GLY A 339 15.28 0.07 68.96
CA GLY A 339 14.69 1.39 68.67
C GLY A 339 13.41 1.28 67.83
N MET A 340 12.22 1.03 68.40
CA MET A 340 11.32 2.05 68.99
C MET A 340 10.83 3.03 67.90
N SER A 341 9.55 3.24 67.59
CA SER A 341 8.26 2.83 68.14
C SER A 341 7.15 3.51 67.32
N LEU A 342 5.94 2.92 67.34
CA LEU A 342 4.62 3.57 67.14
C LEU A 342 4.32 4.07 65.70
N ASN A 343 3.15 3.87 65.10
CA ASN A 343 1.86 3.42 65.61
C ASN A 343 0.96 3.06 64.41
N SER A 344 -0.01 2.16 64.66
CA SER A 344 -1.42 2.17 64.20
C SER A 344 -1.75 2.76 62.82
N SER A 345 -2.55 2.16 61.94
CA SER A 345 -3.62 1.17 62.05
C SER A 345 -4.33 1.14 60.69
N SER A 346 -4.98 0.02 60.37
CA SER A 346 -6.27 -0.08 59.64
C SER A 346 -6.43 0.73 58.32
N SER A 347 -6.77 0.15 57.17
CA SER A 347 -8.03 -0.57 56.96
C SER A 347 -8.11 -1.07 55.50
N ALA A 348 -8.77 -2.22 55.33
CA ALA A 348 -9.79 -2.54 54.32
C ALA A 348 -9.60 -2.15 52.84
N ASN A 349 -9.56 -3.21 52.01
CA ASN A 349 -10.44 -3.48 50.87
C ASN A 349 -11.09 -2.29 50.14
N ARG A 350 -10.82 -2.21 48.82
CA ARG A 350 -11.85 -1.81 47.87
C ARG A 350 -11.74 -2.58 46.55
N SER A 351 -12.90 -3.07 46.16
CA SER A 351 -13.27 -3.84 44.97
C SER A 351 -13.21 -3.02 43.66
N GLU A 352 -13.00 -3.78 42.58
CA GLU A 352 -13.57 -3.66 41.23
C GLU A 352 -13.74 -2.27 40.57
N SER A 353 -13.08 -2.08 39.43
CA SER A 353 -13.70 -1.40 38.28
C SER A 353 -13.07 -1.83 36.94
N VAL A 354 -13.86 -2.66 36.27
CA VAL A 354 -14.06 -2.81 34.83
C VAL A 354 -13.50 -1.66 33.96
N THR A 355 -12.57 -1.99 33.06
CA THR A 355 -12.18 -1.15 31.92
C THR A 355 -13.01 -1.52 30.67
N PRO A 356 -13.56 -0.55 29.92
CA PRO A 356 -14.40 -0.86 28.77
C PRO A 356 -13.54 -1.17 27.53
N SER A 357 -13.96 -2.23 26.84
CA SER A 357 -13.45 -2.67 25.54
C SER A 357 -13.55 -1.58 24.48
N ARG A 358 -12.43 -1.27 23.82
CA ARG A 358 -12.41 -0.53 22.54
C ARG A 358 -13.12 -1.37 21.48
N LYS A 359 -14.32 -0.94 21.07
CA LYS A 359 -15.01 -1.45 19.89
C LYS A 359 -14.13 -1.22 18.65
N ILE A 360 -13.62 -2.32 18.10
CA ILE A 360 -13.15 -2.42 16.72
C ILE A 360 -14.41 -2.25 15.84
N LEU A 361 -14.52 -1.10 15.19
CA LEU A 361 -15.61 -0.82 14.27
C LEU A 361 -15.26 -1.52 12.95
N VAL A 362 -15.84 -2.70 12.77
CA VAL A 362 -15.91 -3.43 11.51
C VAL A 362 -16.62 -2.53 10.50
N PHE A 363 -15.87 -1.95 9.57
CA PHE A 363 -16.40 -1.30 8.38
C PHE A 363 -16.93 -2.38 7.43
N SER A 364 -18.14 -2.88 7.72
CA SER A 364 -18.95 -3.61 6.75
C SER A 364 -19.98 -2.66 6.16
N SER A 365 -20.06 -2.66 4.84
CA SER A 365 -21.14 -2.11 4.00
C SER A 365 -20.97 -0.66 3.55
N PHE A 366 -20.20 -0.46 2.47
CA PHE A 366 -20.58 0.51 1.44
C PHE A 366 -20.65 -0.22 0.10
N SER A 367 -21.89 -0.41 -0.36
CA SER A 367 -22.23 -1.00 -1.66
C SER A 367 -21.86 -0.01 -2.76
N PHE A 368 -20.92 -0.40 -3.62
CA PHE A 368 -20.43 0.39 -4.76
C PHE A 368 -21.37 0.35 -5.98
N SER A 369 -22.63 -0.10 -5.81
CA SER A 369 -23.55 -0.36 -6.93
C SER A 369 -24.35 0.85 -7.43
N HIS A 370 -24.08 2.08 -6.99
CA HIS A 370 -24.90 3.25 -7.39
C HIS A 370 -24.15 4.41 -8.04
N VAL A 371 -22.92 4.20 -8.52
CA VAL A 371 -22.21 5.17 -9.36
C VAL A 371 -21.62 4.48 -10.59
N ILE A 372 -22.48 3.91 -11.42
CA ILE A 372 -22.29 3.72 -12.87
C ILE A 372 -23.66 3.96 -13.52
#